data_AF-A0AAW1B6U9-F1
#
_entry.id   AF-A0AAW1B6U9-F1
#
_cell.length_a   1.000
_cell.length_b   1.000
_cell.length_c   1.000
_cell.angle_alpha   90.00
_cell.angle_beta   90.00
_cell.angle_gamma   90.00
#
_symmetry.space_group_name_H-M   'P 1'
#
loop_
_entity.id
_entity.type
_entity.pdbx_description
1 polymer ?
#
loop_
_entity_poly.entity_id
_entity_poly.type
_entity_poly.pdbx_seq_one_letter_code
_entity_poly.pdbx_strand_id
1 'polypeptide(L)'
;MSKGTDDSVVDIQRRGFLEAAEGWQGNSSGIHARSHPGRPRVPRQWKSSLPTAPPSRSAALPRCPPPSRAPLTRGNEWKWAEQIPCRDENAGKTGRASGLSAEQRDSLEEPSEAAGEKKEEKKSPTRIMANPREERFTYEDYKRTADWLLSKTKHRPRVAIICGSGLGGLADLLKDQVVFEYAKIPNFPQSTVVGHAGKLVFGNLSGTPTVVMQGRFHMYEGYPLWKVTFPVRIFHLIGVETLIVTNAAGGLNPAFKVGDIMVIRDHINMPGFSGQNPLIGPNDERFGVRFPAMSDAYNEDLRKLAVMVATEIGCSGCMREGVYCALGGPNYETIAECRLLQRLGVDAVGMSTVPEVIVARHCGLRVFGFSLITNKAILDYDTKEKANHEEVLEASRQSARTLEKLVSMMVQRIEGNNNLA
;
A
#
# COMPACT_ATOMS: atom_id res chain seq x y z
N MET A 1 -8.78 -42.18 -55.90
CA MET A 1 -9.00 -42.78 -54.56
C MET A 1 -7.71 -43.44 -54.12
N SER A 2 -6.88 -42.73 -53.36
CA SER A 2 -5.56 -43.18 -52.90
C SER A 2 -5.58 -43.28 -51.37
N LYS A 3 -5.26 -44.48 -50.86
CA LYS A 3 -5.02 -44.74 -49.44
C LYS A 3 -3.53 -44.71 -49.16
N GLY A 4 -3.17 -44.02 -48.07
CA GLY A 4 -2.21 -44.44 -47.05
C GLY A 4 -0.72 -44.41 -47.39
N THR A 5 0.04 -43.70 -46.55
CA THR A 5 1.30 -44.19 -45.96
C THR A 5 1.62 -43.33 -44.73
N ASP A 6 1.74 -43.98 -43.59
CA ASP A 6 2.50 -43.56 -42.41
C ASP A 6 3.54 -44.67 -42.22
N ASP A 7 4.83 -44.33 -42.13
CA ASP A 7 5.85 -45.13 -41.46
C ASP A 7 7.21 -44.42 -41.38
N SER A 8 7.61 -44.20 -40.12
CA SER A 8 8.92 -44.38 -39.45
C SER A 8 10.24 -44.54 -40.23
N VAL A 9 11.35 -43.99 -39.64
CA VAL A 9 12.77 -44.48 -39.53
C VAL A 9 13.67 -43.25 -39.19
N VAL A 10 14.18 -43.04 -37.96
CA VAL A 10 15.46 -43.50 -37.33
C VAL A 10 16.76 -42.94 -37.93
N ASP A 11 17.54 -42.17 -37.13
CA ASP A 11 19.02 -42.13 -37.08
C ASP A 11 19.44 -41.32 -35.81
N ILE A 12 19.91 -41.88 -34.68
CA ILE A 12 21.21 -42.49 -34.29
C ILE A 12 22.44 -41.56 -34.47
N GLN A 13 23.05 -41.11 -33.36
CA GLN A 13 24.41 -41.52 -32.94
C GLN A 13 24.83 -40.98 -31.55
N ARG A 14 25.42 -41.90 -30.77
CA ARG A 14 26.03 -41.78 -29.44
C ARG A 14 27.53 -41.44 -29.52
N ARG A 15 28.06 -40.79 -28.48
CA ARG A 15 29.34 -40.99 -27.74
C ARG A 15 29.52 -39.76 -26.84
N GLY A 16 29.82 -39.79 -25.55
CA GLY A 16 30.31 -40.78 -24.59
C GLY A 16 31.22 -40.03 -23.62
N PHE A 17 31.06 -40.19 -22.29
CA PHE A 17 32.13 -40.41 -21.31
C PHE A 17 31.56 -40.50 -19.87
N LEU A 18 32.05 -41.50 -19.15
CA LEU A 18 31.73 -41.94 -17.79
C LEU A 18 32.87 -41.53 -16.83
N GLU A 19 32.63 -41.84 -15.54
CA GLU A 19 33.53 -41.85 -14.35
C GLU A 19 33.37 -40.62 -13.40
N ALA A 20 33.20 -40.76 -12.09
CA ALA A 20 33.40 -41.89 -11.19
C ALA A 20 32.45 -41.84 -9.97
N ALA A 21 31.98 -43.02 -9.54
CA ALA A 21 31.45 -43.28 -8.21
C ALA A 21 31.88 -44.70 -7.77
N GLU A 22 32.72 -44.78 -6.75
CA GLU A 22 32.94 -45.95 -5.88
C GLU A 22 33.35 -45.35 -4.51
N GLY A 23 32.90 -45.80 -3.34
CA GLY A 23 32.00 -46.88 -2.97
C GLY A 23 31.94 -46.94 -1.44
N TRP A 24 30.88 -47.51 -0.87
CA TRP A 24 30.98 -48.41 0.30
C TRP A 24 29.60 -49.01 0.62
N GLN A 25 29.56 -50.35 0.57
CA GLN A 25 28.46 -51.21 0.99
C GLN A 25 28.68 -51.73 2.41
N GLY A 26 27.58 -52.12 3.05
CA GLY A 26 27.53 -53.10 4.15
C GLY A 26 27.22 -52.47 5.52
N ASN A 27 26.33 -52.98 6.36
CA ASN A 27 25.66 -54.27 6.35
C ASN A 27 24.41 -54.24 7.26
N SER A 28 23.52 -55.19 7.01
CA SER A 28 22.17 -55.42 7.54
C SER A 28 22.07 -56.07 8.92
N SER A 29 20.84 -56.01 9.48
CA SER A 29 20.14 -56.91 10.45
C SER A 29 19.64 -56.12 11.67
N GLY A 30 18.44 -56.28 12.23
CA GLY A 30 17.32 -57.20 12.04
C GLY A 30 16.56 -57.31 13.38
N ILE A 31 15.23 -57.45 13.32
CA ILE A 31 14.36 -58.16 14.29
C ILE A 31 13.73 -57.38 15.49
N HIS A 32 12.40 -57.25 15.35
CA HIS A 32 11.27 -57.45 16.28
C HIS A 32 11.13 -56.84 17.71
N ALA A 33 9.92 -56.27 17.87
CA ALA A 33 8.87 -56.60 18.87
C ALA A 33 8.65 -55.69 20.10
N ARG A 34 7.44 -55.09 20.05
CA ARG A 34 6.35 -55.09 21.06
C ARG A 34 6.56 -54.40 22.43
N SER A 35 5.72 -53.36 22.61
CA SER A 35 4.82 -53.09 23.75
C SER A 35 5.39 -52.96 25.18
N HIS A 36 5.22 -51.80 25.81
CA HIS A 36 4.28 -51.59 26.94
C HIS A 36 4.21 -50.11 27.38
N PRO A 37 3.07 -49.67 27.97
CA PRO A 37 2.84 -48.30 28.45
C PRO A 37 3.09 -48.15 29.96
N GLY A 38 3.24 -46.91 30.47
CA GLY A 38 3.16 -46.65 31.91
C GLY A 38 3.79 -45.34 32.37
N ARG A 39 2.95 -44.40 32.83
CA ARG A 39 3.31 -43.11 33.49
C ARG A 39 3.85 -43.33 34.94
N PRO A 40 3.95 -42.31 35.80
CA PRO A 40 5.13 -41.46 36.02
C PRO A 40 5.64 -41.54 37.48
N ARG A 41 6.83 -41.00 37.78
CA ARG A 41 7.22 -40.64 39.15
C ARG A 41 7.99 -39.32 39.20
N VAL A 42 7.38 -38.33 39.83
CA VAL A 42 8.01 -37.22 40.58
C VAL A 42 8.15 -37.78 42.01
N PRO A 43 9.18 -37.51 42.86
CA PRO A 43 9.63 -36.14 43.18
C PRO A 43 11.11 -35.95 43.59
N ARG A 44 11.55 -34.68 43.66
CA ARG A 44 12.16 -34.08 44.87
C ARG A 44 12.62 -32.64 44.64
N GLN A 45 12.23 -31.78 45.56
CA GLN A 45 12.76 -30.43 45.79
C GLN A 45 14.17 -30.52 46.40
N TRP A 46 15.07 -29.58 46.06
CA TRP A 46 15.74 -28.73 47.05
C TRP A 46 16.58 -27.60 46.40
N LYS A 47 16.22 -26.37 46.79
CA LYS A 47 17.04 -25.24 47.25
C LYS A 47 18.32 -24.81 46.50
N SER A 48 18.25 -23.53 46.10
CA SER A 48 19.22 -22.43 46.29
C SER A 48 20.62 -22.55 45.68
N SER A 49 20.93 -21.64 44.74
CA SER A 49 22.03 -20.66 44.87
C SER A 49 22.11 -19.76 43.63
N LEU A 50 22.08 -18.44 43.87
CA LEU A 50 22.54 -17.41 42.94
C LEU A 50 24.04 -17.57 42.66
N PRO A 51 24.53 -17.08 41.52
CA PRO A 51 25.82 -16.41 41.51
C PRO A 51 25.71 -14.95 41.06
N THR A 52 26.31 -14.13 41.92
CA THR A 52 26.73 -12.75 41.83
C THR A 52 27.51 -12.39 40.55
N ALA A 53 27.28 -11.15 40.09
CA ALA A 53 28.09 -10.45 39.09
C ALA A 53 29.52 -10.12 39.60
N PRO A 54 30.53 -10.06 38.73
CA PRO A 54 31.82 -9.44 39.02
C PRO A 54 31.90 -7.97 38.52
N PRO A 55 32.79 -7.13 39.10
CA PRO A 55 32.75 -5.68 38.96
C PRO A 55 33.68 -5.09 37.88
N SER A 56 33.27 -3.89 37.44
CA SER A 56 33.97 -2.73 36.88
C SER A 56 35.31 -2.87 36.11
N ARG A 57 35.34 -2.22 34.93
CA ARG A 57 36.40 -1.26 34.57
C ARG A 57 35.98 -0.38 33.39
N SER A 58 36.03 0.93 33.62
CA SER A 58 35.95 1.97 32.59
C SER A 58 37.17 1.90 31.68
N ALA A 59 36.95 1.85 30.38
CA ALA A 59 37.95 2.20 29.38
C ALA A 59 37.28 3.12 28.35
N ALA A 60 37.60 4.40 28.44
CA ALA A 60 37.26 5.40 27.44
C ALA A 60 38.31 5.37 26.33
N LEU A 61 37.88 5.21 25.07
CA LEU A 61 38.64 5.47 23.85
C LEU A 61 37.64 5.79 22.71
N PRO A 62 38.02 6.53 21.65
CA PRO A 62 38.18 7.98 21.65
C PRO A 62 37.10 8.66 20.79
N ARG A 63 36.81 9.94 21.09
CA ARG A 63 35.89 10.79 20.34
C ARG A 63 36.42 11.06 18.93
N CYS A 64 35.58 10.88 17.92
CA CYS A 64 35.83 11.37 16.56
C CYS A 64 36.02 12.90 16.59
N PRO A 65 37.04 13.46 15.91
CA PRO A 65 37.18 14.90 15.79
C PRO A 65 36.10 15.46 14.85
N PRO A 66 35.60 16.69 15.09
CA PRO A 66 34.71 17.36 14.15
C PRO A 66 35.49 17.70 12.86
N PRO A 67 34.83 17.72 11.69
CA PRO A 67 35.50 18.02 10.44
C PRO A 67 36.01 19.47 10.43
N SER A 68 37.31 19.63 10.23
CA SER A 68 37.99 20.91 10.02
C SER A 68 37.69 21.46 8.62
N ARG A 69 37.40 22.76 8.54
CA ARG A 69 37.32 23.53 7.30
C ARG A 69 38.73 23.90 6.82
N ALA A 70 39.06 23.58 5.57
CA ALA A 70 39.83 24.36 4.58
C ALA A 70 40.47 23.44 3.50
N PRO A 71 40.89 23.92 2.32
CA PRO A 71 40.33 24.93 1.43
C PRO A 71 40.01 24.37 0.01
N LEU A 72 39.32 25.17 -0.79
CA LEU A 72 39.01 24.93 -2.21
C LEU A 72 40.27 24.62 -3.05
N THR A 73 40.25 23.51 -3.79
CA THR A 73 41.06 23.33 -5.01
C THR A 73 40.22 22.79 -6.15
N ARG A 74 40.44 23.41 -7.30
CA ARG A 74 39.75 23.31 -8.59
C ARG A 74 39.86 21.92 -9.24
N GLY A 75 38.88 21.62 -10.10
CA GLY A 75 39.11 20.86 -11.32
C GLY A 75 38.39 19.51 -11.39
N ASN A 76 37.18 19.51 -11.96
CA ASN A 76 36.83 18.71 -13.15
C ASN A 76 35.32 18.82 -13.41
N GLU A 77 34.96 19.80 -14.24
CA GLU A 77 33.62 19.97 -14.78
C GLU A 77 33.35 18.94 -15.89
N TRP A 78 32.25 18.22 -15.75
CA TRP A 78 31.64 17.44 -16.82
C TRP A 78 30.75 18.37 -17.64
N LYS A 79 31.17 18.62 -18.89
CA LYS A 79 30.49 19.48 -19.85
C LYS A 79 29.11 18.93 -20.22
N TRP A 80 28.06 19.72 -19.99
CA TRP A 80 26.77 19.58 -20.68
C TRP A 80 26.75 20.47 -21.91
N ALA A 81 26.29 19.90 -23.03
CA ALA A 81 26.24 20.54 -24.34
C ALA A 81 25.27 21.71 -24.39
N GLU A 82 25.67 22.75 -25.14
CA GLU A 82 24.99 24.01 -25.34
C GLU A 82 23.75 23.92 -26.24
N GLN A 83 22.71 24.65 -25.82
CA GLN A 83 21.87 25.59 -26.58
C GLN A 83 21.55 25.30 -28.06
N ILE A 84 20.25 25.13 -28.33
CA ILE A 84 19.63 25.41 -29.64
C ILE A 84 18.67 26.59 -29.45
N PRO A 85 18.80 27.69 -30.22
CA PRO A 85 17.95 28.87 -30.06
C PRO A 85 16.62 28.79 -30.81
N CYS A 86 15.62 29.45 -30.22
CA CYS A 86 14.31 29.73 -30.79
C CYS A 86 14.47 30.63 -32.03
N ARG A 87 13.77 30.29 -33.14
CA ARG A 87 13.76 31.09 -34.36
C ARG A 87 12.36 31.69 -34.55
N ASP A 88 12.29 33.01 -34.37
CA ASP A 88 11.22 33.84 -34.89
C ASP A 88 11.35 33.95 -36.42
N GLU A 89 10.26 33.69 -37.14
CA GLU A 89 10.12 34.08 -38.55
C GLU A 89 8.94 35.04 -38.66
N ASN A 90 9.25 36.32 -38.90
CA ASN A 90 8.31 37.27 -39.48
C ASN A 90 9.06 38.33 -40.32
N ALA A 91 8.98 38.19 -41.64
CA ALA A 91 9.19 39.21 -42.67
C ALA A 91 8.55 38.62 -43.94
N GLY A 92 7.46 39.13 -44.52
CA GLY A 92 7.14 40.51 -44.83
C GLY A 92 7.40 40.76 -46.32
N LYS A 93 6.36 40.79 -47.16
CA LYS A 93 6.26 41.49 -48.47
C LYS A 93 4.87 41.22 -49.10
N THR A 94 3.95 42.18 -49.11
CA THR A 94 3.69 43.24 -50.11
C THR A 94 2.47 42.95 -50.99
N GLY A 95 1.47 43.85 -50.94
CA GLY A 95 0.89 44.43 -52.15
C GLY A 95 -0.58 44.15 -52.48
N ARG A 96 -1.40 45.22 -52.38
CA ARG A 96 -2.58 45.58 -53.22
C ARG A 96 -3.76 44.59 -53.28
N ALA A 97 -5.01 44.96 -53.49
CA ALA A 97 -5.78 46.21 -53.55
C ALA A 97 -7.26 45.78 -53.66
N SER A 98 -8.21 46.69 -53.35
CA SER A 98 -9.64 46.73 -53.78
C SER A 98 -10.54 45.51 -53.48
N GLY A 99 -11.79 45.60 -53.04
CA GLY A 99 -12.79 46.65 -52.98
C GLY A 99 -14.18 45.97 -53.09
N LEU A 100 -15.23 46.58 -52.50
CA LEU A 100 -16.67 46.32 -52.73
C LEU A 100 -17.23 44.97 -52.19
N SER A 101 -18.46 44.79 -51.71
CA SER A 101 -19.59 45.64 -51.28
C SER A 101 -20.68 44.71 -50.67
N ALA A 102 -21.35 45.20 -49.62
CA ALA A 102 -22.78 45.11 -49.26
C ALA A 102 -23.69 44.08 -49.98
N GLU A 103 -24.36 43.18 -49.26
CA GLU A 103 -25.75 43.28 -48.72
C GLU A 103 -26.72 42.41 -49.53
N GLN A 104 -27.48 41.54 -48.86
CA GLN A 104 -28.95 41.45 -48.97
C GLN A 104 -29.51 40.31 -48.11
N ARG A 105 -30.47 40.69 -47.25
CA ARG A 105 -31.43 39.84 -46.55
C ARG A 105 -32.65 39.68 -47.46
N ASP A 106 -33.37 38.56 -47.34
CA ASP A 106 -34.83 38.59 -47.28
C ASP A 106 -35.42 37.27 -46.78
N SER A 107 -36.67 37.39 -46.36
CA SER A 107 -37.40 36.67 -45.30
C SER A 107 -38.59 35.83 -45.82
N LEU A 108 -39.27 35.16 -44.85
CA LEU A 108 -40.63 34.54 -44.91
C LEU A 108 -40.65 33.10 -45.47
N GLU A 109 -41.33 32.09 -44.92
CA GLU A 109 -42.64 32.00 -44.25
C GLU A 109 -42.79 30.61 -43.55
N GLU A 110 -43.62 30.49 -42.50
CA GLU A 110 -44.11 29.19 -41.95
C GLU A 110 -45.37 28.71 -42.70
N PRO A 111 -45.72 27.41 -42.65
CA PRO A 111 -46.97 27.06 -41.95
C PRO A 111 -47.06 25.67 -41.25
N SER A 112 -47.80 25.68 -40.13
CA SER A 112 -48.86 24.75 -39.64
C SER A 112 -48.62 23.26 -39.28
N GLU A 113 -49.27 22.89 -38.18
CA GLU A 113 -49.36 21.61 -37.46
C GLU A 113 -50.01 20.43 -38.23
N ALA A 114 -49.56 19.18 -37.97
CA ALA A 114 -50.36 18.11 -37.32
C ALA A 114 -49.67 16.72 -37.34
N ALA A 115 -49.62 16.11 -36.14
CA ALA A 115 -49.72 14.69 -35.76
C ALA A 115 -49.00 13.56 -36.56
N GLY A 116 -48.16 12.77 -35.85
CA GLY A 116 -47.86 11.39 -36.24
C GLY A 116 -46.64 10.74 -35.57
N GLU A 117 -46.91 9.78 -34.68
CA GLU A 117 -46.04 8.63 -34.30
C GLU A 117 -44.75 8.83 -33.49
N LYS A 118 -44.81 8.42 -32.20
CA LYS A 118 -43.64 8.14 -31.37
C LYS A 118 -42.98 6.82 -31.81
N LYS A 119 -41.76 6.89 -32.37
CA LYS A 119 -40.83 5.76 -32.39
C LYS A 119 -39.83 5.91 -31.24
N GLU A 120 -39.83 4.94 -30.34
CA GLU A 120 -38.78 4.77 -29.32
C GLU A 120 -37.46 4.43 -30.00
N GLU A 121 -36.55 5.39 -30.04
CA GLU A 121 -35.16 5.19 -30.42
C GLU A 121 -34.39 4.60 -29.23
N LYS A 122 -34.04 3.31 -29.33
CA LYS A 122 -33.11 2.64 -28.43
C LYS A 122 -31.75 3.35 -28.50
N LYS A 123 -31.44 4.17 -27.48
CA LYS A 123 -30.10 4.73 -27.29
C LYS A 123 -29.09 3.59 -27.15
N SER A 124 -28.18 3.48 -28.11
CA SER A 124 -27.00 2.63 -27.96
C SER A 124 -26.16 3.13 -26.79
N PRO A 125 -25.40 2.26 -26.09
CA PRO A 125 -24.61 2.69 -24.95
C PRO A 125 -23.53 3.66 -25.44
N THR A 126 -23.67 4.93 -25.06
CA THR A 126 -22.67 5.97 -25.32
C THR A 126 -21.34 5.50 -24.72
N ARG A 127 -20.36 5.27 -25.58
CA ARG A 127 -18.96 5.06 -25.23
C ARG A 127 -18.56 6.18 -24.28
N ILE A 128 -18.36 5.85 -22.99
CA ILE A 128 -17.84 6.77 -21.99
C ILE A 128 -16.40 7.11 -22.40
N MET A 129 -16.23 8.16 -23.19
CA MET A 129 -14.95 8.82 -23.33
C MET A 129 -14.76 9.65 -22.07
N ALA A 130 -13.73 9.35 -21.29
CA ALA A 130 -13.37 10.10 -20.09
C ALA A 130 -13.20 11.60 -20.43
N ASN A 131 -13.87 12.45 -19.67
CA ASN A 131 -13.88 13.90 -19.87
C ASN A 131 -12.53 14.53 -19.44
N PRO A 132 -11.85 15.38 -20.25
CA PRO A 132 -10.50 15.89 -19.95
C PRO A 132 -10.41 17.01 -18.88
N ARG A 133 -11.42 17.16 -18.01
CA ARG A 133 -11.47 18.19 -16.96
C ARG A 133 -12.05 17.66 -15.65
N GLU A 134 -11.53 16.54 -15.13
CA GLU A 134 -11.68 16.30 -13.69
C GLU A 134 -10.76 17.29 -12.96
N GLU A 135 -11.35 18.40 -12.53
CA GLU A 135 -10.66 19.37 -11.67
C GLU A 135 -10.18 18.65 -10.40
N ARG A 136 -8.87 18.65 -10.21
CA ARG A 136 -8.25 18.12 -9.00
C ARG A 136 -8.60 19.02 -7.83
N PHE A 137 -8.61 18.45 -6.63
CA PHE A 137 -8.82 19.22 -5.41
C PHE A 137 -7.76 20.30 -5.24
N THR A 138 -8.22 21.53 -5.00
CA THR A 138 -7.35 22.63 -4.57
C THR A 138 -7.05 22.50 -3.07
N TYR A 139 -6.07 23.25 -2.57
CA TYR A 139 -5.84 23.34 -1.13
C TYR A 139 -7.10 23.76 -0.37
N GLU A 140 -7.87 24.69 -0.94
CA GLU A 140 -9.09 25.22 -0.36
C GLU A 140 -10.18 24.14 -0.25
N ASP A 141 -10.20 23.15 -1.15
CA ASP A 141 -11.10 22.00 -1.03
C ASP A 141 -10.75 21.11 0.17
N TYR A 142 -9.46 20.83 0.37
CA TYR A 142 -8.98 20.08 1.55
C TYR A 142 -9.28 20.85 2.84
N LYS A 143 -8.97 22.16 2.85
CA LYS A 143 -9.20 23.03 4.01
C LYS A 143 -10.69 23.12 4.35
N ARG A 144 -11.57 23.27 3.35
CA ARG A 144 -13.02 23.31 3.56
C ARG A 144 -13.53 22.04 4.23
N THR A 145 -13.08 20.88 3.77
CA THR A 145 -13.47 19.60 4.38
C THR A 145 -12.90 19.45 5.80
N ALA A 146 -11.64 19.84 6.02
CA ALA A 146 -11.03 19.83 7.35
C ALA A 146 -11.76 20.76 8.35
N ASP A 147 -12.03 22.01 7.96
CA ASP A 147 -12.77 22.98 8.77
C ASP A 147 -14.19 22.50 9.07
N TRP A 148 -14.87 21.90 8.08
CA TRP A 148 -16.19 21.31 8.26
C TRP A 148 -16.16 20.21 9.31
N LEU A 149 -15.21 19.27 9.24
CA LEU A 149 -15.04 18.21 10.25
C LEU A 149 -14.78 18.80 11.64
N LEU A 150 -13.82 19.73 11.76
CA LEU A 150 -13.45 20.37 13.03
C LEU A 150 -14.59 21.17 13.66
N SER A 151 -15.51 21.69 12.85
CA SER A 151 -16.73 22.37 13.33
C SER A 151 -17.80 21.40 13.86
N LYS A 152 -17.75 20.12 13.46
CA LYS A 152 -18.75 19.09 13.81
C LYS A 152 -18.27 18.14 14.91
N THR A 153 -17.01 18.21 15.32
CA THR A 153 -16.47 17.40 16.41
C THR A 153 -15.55 18.19 17.33
N LYS A 154 -15.58 17.86 18.62
CA LYS A 154 -14.64 18.39 19.62
C LYS A 154 -13.30 17.64 19.62
N HIS A 155 -13.25 16.46 19.00
CA HIS A 155 -12.03 15.65 18.91
C HIS A 155 -10.94 16.36 18.09
N ARG A 156 -9.70 16.23 18.54
CA ARG A 156 -8.50 16.72 17.84
C ARG A 156 -7.52 15.55 17.72
N PRO A 157 -7.67 14.71 16.69
CA PRO A 157 -6.95 13.44 16.62
C PRO A 157 -5.46 13.66 16.37
N ARG A 158 -4.62 12.94 17.10
CA ARG A 158 -3.17 12.89 16.87
C ARG A 158 -2.77 11.70 15.99
N VAL A 159 -3.60 10.65 16.00
CA VAL A 159 -3.42 9.44 15.20
C VAL A 159 -4.59 9.29 14.23
N ALA A 160 -4.27 9.01 12.97
CA ALA A 160 -5.23 8.50 11.99
C ALA A 160 -4.97 7.02 11.72
N ILE A 161 -6.03 6.22 11.59
CA ILE A 161 -5.94 4.80 11.24
C ILE A 161 -6.78 4.54 10.00
N ILE A 162 -6.17 3.92 8.98
CA ILE A 162 -6.89 3.47 7.78
C ILE A 162 -7.12 1.96 7.88
N CYS A 163 -8.36 1.56 8.09
CA CYS A 163 -8.77 0.16 8.16
C CYS A 163 -8.92 -0.44 6.76
N GLY A 164 -8.11 -1.46 6.47
CA GLY A 164 -8.28 -2.30 5.29
C GLY A 164 -9.38 -3.34 5.44
N SER A 165 -9.50 -4.22 4.44
CA SER A 165 -10.53 -5.26 4.38
C SER A 165 -10.51 -6.17 5.61
N GLY A 166 -11.64 -6.23 6.31
CA GLY A 166 -11.82 -7.05 7.51
C GLY A 166 -11.20 -6.50 8.80
N LEU A 167 -10.65 -5.27 8.77
CA LEU A 167 -10.07 -4.59 9.96
C LEU A 167 -10.96 -3.43 10.45
N GLY A 168 -12.22 -3.39 10.01
CA GLY A 168 -13.18 -2.35 10.38
C GLY A 168 -13.53 -2.31 11.87
N GLY A 169 -13.39 -3.43 12.59
CA GLY A 169 -13.72 -3.54 14.02
C GLY A 169 -12.89 -2.62 14.92
N LEU A 170 -11.73 -2.15 14.46
CA LEU A 170 -10.91 -1.17 15.18
C LEU A 170 -11.68 0.13 15.51
N ALA A 171 -12.60 0.55 14.64
CA ALA A 171 -13.41 1.73 14.89
C ALA A 171 -14.36 1.54 16.09
N ASP A 172 -14.81 0.31 16.33
CA ASP A 172 -15.78 -0.01 17.39
C ASP A 172 -15.15 0.08 18.79
N LEU A 173 -13.81 0.06 18.88
CA LEU A 173 -13.06 0.21 20.13
C LEU A 173 -12.93 1.66 20.61
N LEU A 174 -13.24 2.62 19.73
CA LEU A 174 -13.17 4.04 20.08
C LEU A 174 -14.22 4.37 21.14
N LYS A 175 -13.82 5.13 22.17
CA LYS A 175 -14.73 5.75 23.13
C LYS A 175 -15.16 7.13 22.66
N ASP A 176 -16.32 7.60 23.12
CA ASP A 176 -16.87 8.93 22.84
C ASP A 176 -17.02 9.22 21.34
N GLN A 177 -17.54 8.26 20.59
CA GLN A 177 -17.49 8.30 19.13
C GLN A 177 -18.30 9.45 18.52
N VAL A 178 -17.74 10.08 17.49
CA VAL A 178 -18.46 10.92 16.53
C VAL A 178 -18.26 10.33 15.15
N VAL A 179 -19.35 9.87 14.54
CA VAL A 179 -19.35 9.10 13.28
C VAL A 179 -19.84 9.98 12.13
N PHE A 180 -19.09 10.00 11.03
CA PHE A 180 -19.46 10.66 9.79
C PHE A 180 -19.50 9.66 8.64
N GLU A 181 -20.67 9.47 8.03
CA GLU A 181 -20.78 8.75 6.76
C GLU A 181 -20.03 9.52 5.66
N TYR A 182 -19.19 8.87 4.86
CA TYR A 182 -18.40 9.53 3.81
C TYR A 182 -19.26 10.37 2.87
N ALA A 183 -20.47 9.90 2.54
CA ALA A 183 -21.43 10.60 1.69
C ALA A 183 -21.89 11.97 2.24
N LYS A 184 -21.73 12.23 3.54
CA LYS A 184 -22.10 13.49 4.20
C LYS A 184 -20.91 14.44 4.36
N ILE A 185 -19.69 13.98 4.10
CA ILE A 185 -18.47 14.77 4.23
C ILE A 185 -18.22 15.48 2.89
N PRO A 186 -18.05 16.82 2.87
CA PRO A 186 -17.77 17.55 1.63
C PRO A 186 -16.55 16.99 0.90
N ASN A 187 -16.63 16.85 -0.43
CA ASN A 187 -15.57 16.39 -1.32
C ASN A 187 -15.09 14.94 -1.10
N PHE A 188 -15.61 14.24 -0.10
CA PHE A 188 -15.11 12.93 0.30
C PHE A 188 -15.54 11.84 -0.69
N PRO A 189 -14.65 10.90 -1.07
CA PRO A 189 -15.02 9.80 -1.95
C PRO A 189 -15.98 8.82 -1.27
N GLN A 190 -16.66 7.99 -2.06
CA GLN A 190 -17.56 6.95 -1.55
C GLN A 190 -16.91 5.56 -1.71
N SER A 191 -17.03 4.70 -0.70
CA SER A 191 -16.53 3.34 -0.81
C SER A 191 -17.54 2.46 -1.53
N THR A 192 -17.09 1.64 -2.49
CA THR A 192 -17.95 0.72 -3.26
C THR A 192 -17.64 -0.75 -2.99
N VAL A 193 -16.53 -1.04 -2.31
CA VAL A 193 -16.07 -2.40 -1.97
C VAL A 193 -16.84 -2.99 -0.79
N VAL A 194 -17.23 -4.26 -0.91
CA VAL A 194 -17.86 -5.03 0.18
C VAL A 194 -16.92 -5.13 1.39
N GLY A 195 -17.46 -4.93 2.58
CA GLY A 195 -16.67 -4.92 3.83
C GLY A 195 -16.06 -3.57 4.20
N HIS A 196 -16.27 -2.54 3.38
CA HIS A 196 -15.89 -1.15 3.69
C HIS A 196 -17.14 -0.37 4.08
N ALA A 197 -17.30 -0.06 5.37
CA ALA A 197 -18.51 0.58 5.91
C ALA A 197 -18.73 2.01 5.39
N GLY A 198 -17.67 2.69 4.95
CA GLY A 198 -17.77 4.03 4.38
C GLY A 198 -17.92 5.13 5.43
N LYS A 199 -17.25 4.98 6.58
CA LYS A 199 -17.41 5.86 7.75
C LYS A 199 -16.08 6.42 8.24
N LEU A 200 -16.09 7.68 8.63
CA LEU A 200 -15.01 8.33 9.36
C LEU A 200 -15.41 8.46 10.84
N VAL A 201 -14.69 7.77 11.72
CA VAL A 201 -15.04 7.66 13.14
C VAL A 201 -13.99 8.37 13.98
N PHE A 202 -14.38 9.42 14.68
CA PHE A 202 -13.55 10.11 15.66
C PHE A 202 -13.83 9.56 17.05
N GLY A 203 -12.82 9.42 17.89
CA GLY A 203 -13.00 9.05 19.29
C GLY A 203 -11.67 8.89 20.01
N ASN A 204 -11.71 8.27 21.19
CA ASN A 204 -10.53 7.99 22.00
C ASN A 204 -10.17 6.50 21.92
N LEU A 205 -8.98 6.17 21.40
CA LEU A 205 -8.43 4.82 21.43
C LEU A 205 -7.35 4.74 22.50
N SER A 206 -7.55 3.93 23.53
CA SER A 206 -6.61 3.82 24.67
C SER A 206 -6.22 5.17 25.28
N GLY A 207 -7.17 6.12 25.34
CA GLY A 207 -6.95 7.48 25.86
C GLY A 207 -6.33 8.47 24.87
N THR A 208 -6.02 8.04 23.64
CA THR A 208 -5.46 8.90 22.59
C THR A 208 -6.55 9.33 21.61
N PRO A 209 -6.75 10.65 21.38
CA PRO A 209 -7.63 11.14 20.34
C PRO A 209 -7.24 10.60 18.96
N THR A 210 -8.14 9.85 18.34
CA THR A 210 -7.89 9.07 17.12
C THR A 210 -9.02 9.27 16.13
N VAL A 211 -8.69 9.30 14.84
CA VAL A 211 -9.65 9.21 13.74
C VAL A 211 -9.42 7.92 12.96
N VAL A 212 -10.49 7.19 12.67
CA VAL A 212 -10.45 5.90 11.98
C VAL A 212 -11.26 5.99 10.70
N MET A 213 -10.64 5.67 9.57
CA MET A 213 -11.33 5.38 8.31
C MET A 213 -11.78 3.92 8.30
N GLN A 214 -13.09 3.71 8.49
CA GLN A 214 -13.70 2.39 8.42
C GLN A 214 -14.04 2.05 6.96
N GLY A 215 -13.01 1.60 6.25
CA GLY A 215 -13.00 1.38 4.81
C GLY A 215 -12.20 2.46 4.08
N ARG A 216 -11.35 2.03 3.15
CA ARG A 216 -10.55 2.89 2.27
C ARG A 216 -11.08 2.91 0.84
N PHE A 217 -10.40 3.67 -0.01
CA PHE A 217 -10.62 3.73 -1.45
C PHE A 217 -9.48 3.05 -2.20
N HIS A 218 -9.76 2.55 -3.40
CA HIS A 218 -8.79 1.86 -4.24
C HIS A 218 -8.83 2.36 -5.67
N MET A 219 -7.70 2.19 -6.37
CA MET A 219 -7.60 2.54 -7.78
C MET A 219 -8.51 1.68 -8.66
N TYR A 220 -8.67 0.39 -8.35
CA TYR A 220 -9.54 -0.51 -9.12
C TYR A 220 -11.03 -0.17 -9.02
N GLU A 221 -11.45 0.67 -8.06
CA GLU A 221 -12.82 1.23 -8.00
C GLU A 221 -13.06 2.31 -9.06
N GLY A 222 -12.03 2.63 -9.87
CA GLY A 222 -12.05 3.70 -10.87
C GLY A 222 -11.64 5.06 -10.31
N TYR A 223 -11.21 5.12 -9.04
CA TYR A 223 -10.78 6.38 -8.44
C TYR A 223 -9.35 6.75 -8.87
N PRO A 224 -9.13 8.01 -9.31
CA PRO A 224 -7.78 8.51 -9.48
C PRO A 224 -7.08 8.62 -8.13
N LEU A 225 -5.75 8.46 -8.10
CA LEU A 225 -5.01 8.37 -6.85
C LEU A 225 -5.12 9.62 -5.97
N TRP A 226 -5.27 10.82 -6.55
CA TRP A 226 -5.51 12.06 -5.78
C TRP A 226 -6.84 12.05 -5.01
N LYS A 227 -7.82 11.27 -5.48
CA LYS A 227 -9.10 11.04 -4.80
C LYS A 227 -8.97 9.95 -3.74
N VAL A 228 -8.26 8.86 -4.06
CA VAL A 228 -7.93 7.79 -3.10
C VAL A 228 -7.24 8.37 -1.86
N THR A 229 -6.28 9.26 -2.06
CA THR A 229 -5.47 9.84 -0.99
C THR A 229 -6.04 11.14 -0.41
N PHE A 230 -7.24 11.56 -0.83
CA PHE A 230 -7.87 12.79 -0.36
C PHE A 230 -7.93 12.90 1.17
N PRO A 231 -8.32 11.84 1.92
CA PRO A 231 -8.41 11.89 3.38
C PRO A 231 -7.08 12.17 4.08
N VAL A 232 -5.95 11.75 3.50
CA VAL A 232 -4.64 11.88 4.15
C VAL A 232 -4.22 13.35 4.32
N ARG A 233 -4.50 14.18 3.31
CA ARG A 233 -4.28 15.64 3.43
C ARG A 233 -5.21 16.29 4.43
N ILE A 234 -6.45 15.79 4.56
CA ILE A 234 -7.36 16.25 5.61
C ILE A 234 -6.81 15.90 6.99
N PHE A 235 -6.30 14.68 7.18
CA PHE A 235 -5.68 14.27 8.46
C PHE A 235 -4.55 15.20 8.86
N HIS A 236 -3.68 15.54 7.92
CA HIS A 236 -2.65 16.56 8.15
C HIS A 236 -3.26 17.91 8.59
N LEU A 237 -4.25 18.43 7.88
CA LEU A 237 -4.86 19.73 8.20
C LEU A 237 -5.63 19.77 9.54
N ILE A 238 -6.14 18.63 10.01
CA ILE A 238 -6.81 18.54 11.32
C ILE A 238 -5.86 18.23 12.48
N GLY A 239 -4.55 18.18 12.23
CA GLY A 239 -3.51 18.06 13.25
C GLY A 239 -3.06 16.64 13.57
N VAL A 240 -3.35 15.65 12.71
CA VAL A 240 -2.79 14.30 12.86
C VAL A 240 -1.28 14.36 12.67
N GLU A 241 -0.55 13.63 13.50
CA GLU A 241 0.92 13.52 13.45
C GLU A 241 1.37 12.14 12.94
N THR A 242 0.56 11.10 13.20
CA THR A 242 0.88 9.71 12.87
C THR A 242 -0.25 9.05 12.10
N LEU A 243 0.09 8.45 10.97
CA LEU A 243 -0.81 7.61 10.18
C LEU A 243 -0.47 6.13 10.38
N ILE A 244 -1.45 5.34 10.78
CA ILE A 244 -1.40 3.88 10.79
C ILE A 244 -2.19 3.35 9.59
N VAL A 245 -1.53 2.67 8.66
CA VAL A 245 -2.16 2.05 7.49
C VAL A 245 -2.21 0.54 7.66
N THR A 246 -3.38 -0.05 7.42
CA THR A 246 -3.60 -1.49 7.58
C THR A 246 -4.14 -2.08 6.29
N ASN A 247 -3.72 -3.27 5.88
CA ASN A 247 -4.30 -3.92 4.71
C ASN A 247 -4.32 -5.44 4.83
N ALA A 248 -5.13 -6.06 3.98
CA ALA A 248 -5.01 -7.48 3.66
C ALA A 248 -4.04 -7.65 2.48
N ALA A 249 -3.22 -8.69 2.53
CA ALA A 249 -2.23 -8.97 1.49
C ALA A 249 -2.06 -10.46 1.23
N GLY A 250 -1.72 -10.79 -0.02
CA GLY A 250 -1.24 -12.10 -0.41
C GLY A 250 0.22 -12.27 0.02
N GLY A 251 0.51 -13.34 0.77
CA GLY A 251 1.87 -13.67 1.21
C GLY A 251 2.68 -14.28 0.07
N LEU A 252 3.71 -13.57 -0.38
CA LEU A 252 4.68 -14.04 -1.38
C LEU A 252 5.87 -14.73 -0.71
N ASN A 253 6.26 -14.32 0.50
CA ASN A 253 7.30 -14.99 1.23
C ASN A 253 6.83 -16.40 1.70
N PRO A 254 7.48 -17.50 1.27
CA PRO A 254 7.04 -18.86 1.61
C PRO A 254 7.04 -19.17 3.11
N ALA A 255 7.83 -18.42 3.91
CA ALA A 255 7.88 -18.57 5.36
C ALA A 255 6.61 -18.02 6.05
N PHE A 256 5.83 -17.19 5.37
CA PHE A 256 4.63 -16.58 5.95
C PHE A 256 3.45 -17.55 5.93
N LYS A 257 2.55 -17.35 6.87
CA LYS A 257 1.32 -18.13 7.04
C LYS A 257 0.12 -17.19 6.99
N VAL A 258 -1.03 -17.73 6.58
CA VAL A 258 -2.29 -17.01 6.74
C VAL A 258 -2.49 -16.69 8.23
N GLY A 259 -2.85 -15.45 8.53
CA GLY A 259 -2.94 -14.92 9.89
C GLY A 259 -1.65 -14.27 10.42
N ASP A 260 -0.51 -14.39 9.71
CA ASP A 260 0.69 -13.63 10.08
C ASP A 260 0.46 -12.12 9.87
N ILE A 261 1.07 -11.32 10.73
CA ILE A 261 1.04 -9.86 10.69
C ILE A 261 2.41 -9.39 10.21
N MET A 262 2.49 -8.90 8.97
CA MET A 262 3.72 -8.35 8.40
C MET A 262 3.79 -6.84 8.63
N VAL A 263 4.70 -6.40 9.49
CA VAL A 263 5.11 -4.99 9.56
C VAL A 263 5.74 -4.60 8.23
N ILE A 264 5.26 -3.51 7.63
CA ILE A 264 5.80 -3.00 6.38
C ILE A 264 7.06 -2.21 6.69
N ARG A 265 8.21 -2.76 6.30
CA ARG A 265 9.50 -2.07 6.40
C ARG A 265 9.74 -1.14 5.22
N ASP A 266 9.28 -1.54 4.05
CA ASP A 266 9.43 -0.80 2.81
C ASP A 266 8.34 -1.19 1.80
N HIS A 267 8.26 -0.47 0.68
CA HIS A 267 7.35 -0.82 -0.41
C HIS A 267 7.96 -0.75 -1.80
N ILE A 268 7.30 -1.46 -2.73
CA ILE A 268 7.44 -1.24 -4.18
C ILE A 268 6.15 -0.61 -4.69
N ASN A 269 6.27 0.56 -5.32
CA ASN A 269 5.16 1.28 -5.93
C ASN A 269 5.06 0.99 -7.42
N MET A 270 4.51 -0.18 -7.81
CA MET A 270 4.41 -0.57 -9.22
C MET A 270 3.61 0.44 -10.07
N PRO A 271 2.44 0.96 -9.63
CA PRO A 271 1.75 2.03 -10.35
C PRO A 271 2.60 3.31 -10.48
N GLY A 272 3.38 3.64 -9.44
CA GLY A 272 4.27 4.79 -9.45
C GLY A 272 5.32 4.75 -10.56
N PHE A 273 5.87 3.58 -10.87
CA PHE A 273 6.85 3.42 -11.95
C PHE A 273 6.28 3.74 -13.33
N SER A 274 4.97 3.56 -13.55
CA SER A 274 4.29 3.92 -14.80
C SER A 274 3.66 5.32 -14.79
N GLY A 275 3.92 6.11 -13.74
CA GLY A 275 3.42 7.48 -13.61
C GLY A 275 2.10 7.62 -12.86
N GLN A 276 1.48 6.52 -12.41
CA GLN A 276 0.32 6.55 -11.51
C GLN A 276 0.80 6.83 -10.07
N ASN A 277 1.10 8.10 -9.79
CA ASN A 277 1.53 8.58 -8.49
C ASN A 277 0.57 9.67 -7.99
N PRO A 278 0.15 9.68 -6.71
CA PRO A 278 -0.78 10.70 -6.19
C PRO A 278 -0.21 12.13 -6.23
N LEU A 279 1.12 12.30 -6.39
CA LEU A 279 1.81 13.59 -6.46
C LEU A 279 2.08 14.07 -7.91
N ILE A 280 1.59 13.37 -8.93
CA ILE A 280 1.67 13.83 -10.32
C ILE A 280 0.99 15.22 -10.47
N GLY A 281 1.43 16.06 -11.41
CA GLY A 281 0.93 17.43 -11.66
C GLY A 281 1.50 18.51 -10.71
N PRO A 282 0.92 19.72 -10.60
CA PRO A 282 1.50 20.81 -9.80
C PRO A 282 1.65 20.47 -8.32
N ASN A 283 2.75 20.90 -7.70
CA ASN A 283 2.98 20.72 -6.26
C ASN A 283 2.47 21.94 -5.48
N ASP A 284 1.80 21.71 -4.36
CA ASP A 284 1.44 22.75 -3.41
C ASP A 284 2.40 22.70 -2.22
N GLU A 285 3.26 23.72 -2.10
CA GLU A 285 4.29 23.79 -1.08
C GLU A 285 3.73 23.91 0.34
N ARG A 286 2.44 24.27 0.49
CA ARG A 286 1.75 24.27 1.79
C ARG A 286 1.60 22.87 2.37
N PHE A 287 1.59 21.83 1.53
CA PHE A 287 1.61 20.44 1.99
C PHE A 287 3.04 19.91 2.13
N GLY A 288 3.89 20.14 1.13
CA GLY A 288 5.23 19.56 1.15
C GLY A 288 6.07 19.87 -0.07
N VAL A 289 7.30 19.36 -0.05
CA VAL A 289 8.29 19.59 -1.10
C VAL A 289 7.91 18.91 -2.42
N ARG A 290 8.45 19.42 -3.54
CA ARG A 290 8.20 18.87 -4.88
C ARG A 290 8.64 17.41 -5.03
N PHE A 291 9.76 17.05 -4.42
CA PHE A 291 10.41 15.74 -4.56
C PHE A 291 10.66 15.13 -3.17
N PRO A 292 9.63 14.56 -2.53
CA PRO A 292 9.80 13.94 -1.21
C PRO A 292 10.62 12.64 -1.31
N ALA A 293 11.56 12.45 -0.39
CA ALA A 293 12.25 11.18 -0.23
C ALA A 293 11.34 10.15 0.45
N MET A 294 11.49 8.88 0.07
CA MET A 294 10.69 7.75 0.61
C MET A 294 11.55 6.68 1.31
N SER A 295 12.87 6.89 1.42
CA SER A 295 13.80 5.93 2.04
C SER A 295 13.55 5.67 3.53
N ASP A 296 12.83 6.57 4.20
CA ASP A 296 12.44 6.47 5.61
C ASP A 296 10.90 6.45 5.78
N ALA A 297 10.18 6.06 4.73
CA ALA A 297 8.72 6.18 4.69
C ALA A 297 8.01 5.47 5.84
N TYR A 298 8.53 4.32 6.27
CA TYR A 298 8.00 3.57 7.40
C TYR A 298 8.89 3.79 8.62
N ASN A 299 8.37 4.54 9.59
CA ASN A 299 9.14 5.04 10.72
C ASN A 299 9.74 3.90 11.54
N GLU A 300 11.07 3.91 11.71
CA GLU A 300 11.81 2.85 12.39
C GLU A 300 11.39 2.65 13.85
N ASP A 301 11.15 3.73 14.59
CA ASP A 301 10.77 3.65 16.00
C ASP A 301 9.37 3.05 16.17
N LEU A 302 8.44 3.38 15.28
CA LEU A 302 7.10 2.76 15.26
C LEU A 302 7.17 1.26 14.91
N ARG A 303 8.08 0.85 14.01
CA ARG A 303 8.32 -0.58 13.72
C ARG A 303 8.88 -1.31 14.94
N LYS A 304 9.88 -0.75 15.61
CA LYS A 304 10.44 -1.30 16.86
C LYS A 304 9.37 -1.40 17.96
N LEU A 305 8.55 -0.36 18.09
CA LEU A 305 7.42 -0.34 19.03
C LEU A 305 6.43 -1.49 18.77
N ALA A 306 6.09 -1.75 17.50
CA ALA A 306 5.20 -2.84 17.13
C ALA A 306 5.74 -4.21 17.59
N VAL A 307 7.05 -4.46 17.38
CA VAL A 307 7.70 -5.70 17.81
C VAL A 307 7.71 -5.85 19.33
N MET A 308 7.97 -4.77 20.06
CA MET A 308 7.90 -4.78 21.52
C MET A 308 6.48 -5.08 22.02
N VAL A 309 5.47 -4.36 21.51
CA VAL A 309 4.06 -4.59 21.87
C VAL A 309 3.65 -6.03 21.56
N ALA A 310 4.03 -6.56 20.40
CA ALA A 310 3.72 -7.92 20.02
C ALA A 310 4.29 -8.97 20.99
N THR A 311 5.49 -8.72 21.52
CA THR A 311 6.12 -9.58 22.53
C THR A 311 5.34 -9.58 23.83
N GLU A 312 4.91 -8.42 24.29
CA GLU A 312 4.16 -8.29 25.54
C GLU A 312 2.76 -8.91 25.47
N ILE A 313 2.08 -8.78 24.32
CA ILE A 313 0.74 -9.36 24.15
C ILE A 313 0.78 -10.84 23.74
N GLY A 314 1.98 -11.42 23.60
CA GLY A 314 2.19 -12.84 23.30
C GLY A 314 1.96 -13.22 21.83
N CYS A 315 2.07 -12.28 20.88
CA CYS A 315 1.86 -12.53 19.46
C CYS A 315 3.14 -12.49 18.60
N SER A 316 4.35 -12.43 19.18
CA SER A 316 5.60 -12.41 18.40
C SER A 316 5.76 -13.58 17.42
N GLY A 317 5.13 -14.73 17.67
CA GLY A 317 5.20 -15.89 16.77
C GLY A 317 4.58 -15.66 15.39
N CYS A 318 3.58 -14.77 15.29
CA CYS A 318 2.92 -14.42 14.04
C CYS A 318 3.38 -13.06 13.47
N MET A 319 4.33 -12.38 14.12
CA MET A 319 4.91 -11.15 13.59
C MET A 319 5.96 -11.44 12.53
N ARG A 320 5.88 -10.70 11.44
CA ARG A 320 6.85 -10.68 10.34
C ARG A 320 7.23 -9.23 10.05
N GLU A 321 8.28 -9.05 9.28
CA GLU A 321 8.66 -7.76 8.73
C GLU A 321 9.11 -7.97 7.28
N GLY A 322 8.68 -7.11 6.36
CA GLY A 322 8.97 -7.30 4.94
C GLY A 322 8.63 -6.12 4.04
N VAL A 323 8.79 -6.35 2.74
CA VAL A 323 8.51 -5.40 1.66
C VAL A 323 7.12 -5.65 1.07
N TYR A 324 6.30 -4.61 1.03
CA TYR A 324 4.95 -4.65 0.45
C TYR A 324 4.94 -4.13 -0.98
N CYS A 325 4.30 -4.82 -1.92
CA CYS A 325 4.08 -4.30 -3.27
C CYS A 325 2.61 -3.92 -3.48
N ALA A 326 2.37 -2.67 -3.91
CA ALA A 326 1.06 -2.25 -4.38
C ALA A 326 0.91 -2.51 -5.88
N LEU A 327 -0.16 -3.20 -6.28
CA LEU A 327 -0.60 -3.39 -7.65
C LEU A 327 -1.91 -2.65 -7.93
N GLY A 328 -2.32 -2.62 -9.21
CA GLY A 328 -3.55 -1.97 -9.62
C GLY A 328 -4.83 -2.77 -9.36
N GLY A 329 -4.80 -4.08 -9.54
CA GLY A 329 -6.00 -4.92 -9.47
C GLY A 329 -7.02 -4.66 -10.60
N PRO A 330 -8.25 -5.21 -10.53
CA PRO A 330 -8.80 -5.97 -9.40
C PRO A 330 -8.55 -7.48 -9.45
N ASN A 331 -8.05 -8.03 -10.56
CA ASN A 331 -7.71 -9.44 -10.60
C ASN A 331 -6.53 -9.74 -9.66
N TYR A 332 -6.56 -10.92 -9.03
CA TYR A 332 -5.39 -11.45 -8.34
C TYR A 332 -4.28 -11.80 -9.33
N GLU A 333 -3.09 -11.98 -8.79
CA GLU A 333 -1.87 -12.23 -9.56
C GLU A 333 -1.88 -13.63 -10.18
N THR A 334 -1.31 -13.73 -11.37
CA THR A 334 -0.93 -14.99 -12.00
C THR A 334 0.33 -15.56 -11.33
N ILE A 335 0.59 -16.86 -11.52
CA ILE A 335 1.82 -17.51 -11.00
C ILE A 335 3.09 -16.82 -11.51
N ALA A 336 3.10 -16.36 -12.77
CA ALA A 336 4.26 -15.68 -13.35
C ALA A 336 4.51 -14.32 -12.66
N GLU A 337 3.44 -13.55 -12.40
CA GLU A 337 3.51 -12.28 -11.68
C GLU A 337 3.97 -12.50 -10.22
N CYS A 338 3.41 -13.50 -9.52
CA CYS A 338 3.86 -13.84 -8.17
C CYS A 338 5.37 -14.17 -8.13
N ARG A 339 5.85 -15.02 -9.06
CA ARG A 339 7.27 -15.37 -9.16
C ARG A 339 8.15 -14.16 -9.50
N LEU A 340 7.68 -13.25 -10.34
CA LEU A 340 8.38 -12.00 -10.65
C LEU A 340 8.51 -11.15 -9.37
N LEU A 341 7.41 -10.94 -8.63
CA LEU A 341 7.42 -10.14 -7.41
C LEU A 341 8.35 -10.73 -6.34
N GLN A 342 8.36 -12.05 -6.18
CA GLN A 342 9.34 -12.72 -5.29
C GLN A 342 10.78 -12.41 -5.70
N ARG A 343 11.10 -12.46 -7.00
CA ARG A 343 12.45 -12.12 -7.49
C ARG A 343 12.83 -10.66 -7.28
N LEU A 344 11.84 -9.77 -7.20
CA LEU A 344 12.03 -8.35 -6.84
C LEU A 344 12.17 -8.13 -5.33
N GLY A 345 12.14 -9.20 -4.51
CA GLY A 345 12.28 -9.11 -3.05
C GLY A 345 10.99 -8.69 -2.33
N VAL A 346 9.83 -8.91 -2.95
CA VAL A 346 8.53 -8.61 -2.34
C VAL A 346 8.10 -9.76 -1.42
N ASP A 347 7.69 -9.41 -0.20
CA ASP A 347 7.21 -10.37 0.80
C ASP A 347 5.68 -10.49 0.82
N ALA A 348 4.97 -9.40 0.54
CA ALA A 348 3.51 -9.38 0.44
C ALA A 348 3.02 -8.45 -0.68
N VAL A 349 1.91 -8.81 -1.32
CA VAL A 349 1.29 -8.04 -2.40
C VAL A 349 -0.14 -7.66 -2.07
N GLY A 350 -0.55 -6.46 -2.46
CA GLY A 350 -1.95 -6.04 -2.38
C GLY A 350 -2.22 -4.84 -3.29
N MET A 351 -3.37 -4.20 -3.10
CA MET A 351 -3.91 -3.24 -4.07
C MET A 351 -4.19 -1.85 -3.45
N SER A 352 -3.48 -1.48 -2.39
CA SER A 352 -3.77 -0.27 -1.61
C SER A 352 -2.52 0.30 -0.92
N THR A 353 -2.73 1.16 0.07
CA THR A 353 -1.73 1.59 1.07
C THR A 353 -0.65 2.52 0.52
N VAL A 354 0.13 2.12 -0.47
CA VAL A 354 1.30 2.88 -0.96
C VAL A 354 0.95 4.32 -1.37
N PRO A 355 -0.16 4.62 -2.08
CA PRO A 355 -0.55 6.00 -2.36
C PRO A 355 -0.79 6.82 -1.09
N GLU A 356 -1.45 6.24 -0.09
CA GLU A 356 -1.75 6.88 1.21
C GLU A 356 -0.43 7.22 1.93
N VAL A 357 0.52 6.29 1.94
CA VAL A 357 1.85 6.46 2.54
C VAL A 357 2.64 7.58 1.85
N ILE A 358 2.65 7.63 0.51
CA ILE A 358 3.34 8.67 -0.25
C ILE A 358 2.81 10.06 0.12
N VAL A 359 1.49 10.23 0.18
CA VAL A 359 0.89 11.53 0.54
C VAL A 359 1.14 11.86 2.01
N ALA A 360 1.09 10.88 2.90
CA ALA A 360 1.38 11.08 4.32
C ALA A 360 2.83 11.56 4.53
N ARG A 361 3.80 10.96 3.85
CA ARG A 361 5.21 11.38 3.90
C ARG A 361 5.42 12.73 3.24
N HIS A 362 4.74 13.02 2.13
CA HIS A 362 4.77 14.33 1.48
C HIS A 362 4.36 15.44 2.45
N CYS A 363 3.33 15.24 3.27
CA CYS A 363 2.90 16.21 4.29
C CYS A 363 3.51 16.02 5.70
N GLY A 364 4.59 15.25 5.81
CA GLY A 364 5.38 15.15 7.03
C GLY A 364 4.81 14.26 8.15
N LEU A 365 3.76 13.47 7.88
CA LEU A 365 3.25 12.52 8.86
C LEU A 365 4.25 11.39 9.11
N ARG A 366 4.33 10.93 10.36
CA ARG A 366 4.96 9.64 10.69
C ARG A 366 4.04 8.52 10.20
N VAL A 367 4.60 7.47 9.62
CA VAL A 367 3.79 6.36 9.09
C VAL A 367 4.24 5.05 9.73
N PHE A 368 3.25 4.28 10.17
CA PHE A 368 3.38 2.87 10.49
C PHE A 368 2.42 2.07 9.62
N GLY A 369 2.88 0.95 9.08
CA GLY A 369 2.08 0.11 8.21
C GLY A 369 2.22 -1.36 8.56
N PHE A 370 1.13 -2.11 8.48
CA PHE A 370 1.18 -3.56 8.52
C PHE A 370 0.17 -4.19 7.55
N SER A 371 0.52 -5.38 7.09
CA SER A 371 -0.33 -6.23 6.25
C SER A 371 -0.72 -7.48 7.05
N LEU A 372 -2.00 -7.81 7.07
CA LEU A 372 -2.45 -9.14 7.47
C LEU A 372 -2.28 -10.06 6.26
N ILE A 373 -1.54 -11.15 6.43
CA ILE A 373 -1.42 -12.17 5.40
C ILE A 373 -2.70 -12.98 5.38
N THR A 374 -3.53 -12.75 4.36
CA THR A 374 -4.89 -13.32 4.29
C THR A 374 -4.98 -14.53 3.39
N ASN A 375 -4.04 -14.68 2.47
CA ASN A 375 -3.90 -15.83 1.59
C ASN A 375 -2.42 -16.02 1.25
N LYS A 376 -2.05 -17.21 0.77
CA LYS A 376 -0.72 -17.44 0.20
C LYS A 376 -0.77 -17.22 -1.31
N ALA A 377 0.28 -16.63 -1.86
CA ALA A 377 0.45 -16.54 -3.29
C ALA A 377 0.62 -17.95 -3.88
N ILE A 378 -0.07 -18.20 -4.99
CA ILE A 378 0.03 -19.46 -5.73
C ILE A 378 1.25 -19.38 -6.65
N LEU A 379 2.19 -20.30 -6.46
CA LEU A 379 3.48 -20.30 -7.15
C LEU A 379 3.72 -21.53 -8.02
N ASP A 380 2.81 -22.49 -7.98
CA ASP A 380 2.89 -23.77 -8.68
C ASP A 380 1.72 -23.90 -9.67
N TYR A 381 2.01 -24.34 -10.89
CA TYR A 381 0.99 -24.57 -11.92
C TYR A 381 0.16 -25.82 -11.66
N ASP A 382 0.64 -26.74 -10.83
CA ASP A 382 -0.03 -28.01 -10.54
C ASP A 382 -1.08 -27.91 -9.42
N THR A 383 -1.12 -26.80 -8.68
CA THR A 383 -2.13 -26.60 -7.63
C THR A 383 -3.48 -26.19 -8.22
N LYS A 384 -4.56 -26.63 -7.54
CA LYS A 384 -5.95 -26.25 -7.87
C LYS A 384 -6.49 -25.15 -6.96
N GLU A 385 -5.73 -24.74 -5.96
CA GLU A 385 -6.10 -23.64 -5.06
C GLU A 385 -6.24 -22.34 -5.85
N LYS A 386 -7.16 -21.47 -5.42
CA LYS A 386 -7.41 -20.17 -6.04
C LYS A 386 -7.65 -19.14 -4.96
N ALA A 387 -7.00 -17.99 -5.07
CA ALA A 387 -7.29 -16.85 -4.22
C ALA A 387 -8.75 -16.42 -4.42
N ASN A 388 -9.46 -16.21 -3.31
CA ASN A 388 -10.83 -15.70 -3.30
C ASN A 388 -11.02 -14.70 -2.17
N HIS A 389 -12.04 -13.85 -2.28
CA HIS A 389 -12.26 -12.74 -1.35
C HIS A 389 -12.88 -13.21 -0.02
N GLU A 390 -13.63 -14.31 -0.03
CA GLU A 390 -14.25 -14.89 1.16
C GLU A 390 -13.21 -15.37 2.17
N GLU A 391 -12.15 -16.04 1.71
CA GLU A 391 -11.01 -16.45 2.55
C GLU A 391 -10.32 -15.25 3.20
N VAL A 392 -10.22 -14.14 2.47
CA VAL A 392 -9.63 -12.90 2.98
C VAL A 392 -10.42 -12.37 4.17
N LEU A 393 -11.75 -12.32 4.04
CA LEU A 393 -12.62 -11.87 5.13
C LEU A 393 -12.55 -12.81 6.34
N GLU A 394 -12.44 -14.11 6.12
CA GLU A 394 -12.36 -15.09 7.20
C GLU A 394 -11.04 -15.00 7.98
N ALA A 395 -9.90 -14.92 7.27
CA ALA A 395 -8.59 -14.71 7.90
C ALA A 395 -8.56 -13.41 8.74
N SER A 396 -9.19 -12.35 8.23
CA SER A 396 -9.34 -11.09 8.98
C SER A 396 -10.17 -11.25 10.25
N ARG A 397 -11.31 -11.96 10.21
CA ARG A 397 -12.13 -12.21 11.41
C ARG A 397 -11.36 -12.97 12.48
N GLN A 398 -10.60 -13.98 12.09
CA GLN A 398 -9.80 -14.80 13.02
C GLN A 398 -8.68 -14.00 13.69
N SER A 399 -8.14 -13.00 12.98
CA SER A 399 -7.02 -12.17 13.45
C SER A 399 -7.46 -10.87 14.13
N ALA A 400 -8.76 -10.52 14.06
CA ALA A 400 -9.30 -9.24 14.49
C ALA A 400 -8.92 -8.89 15.93
N ARG A 401 -9.18 -9.77 16.90
CA ARG A 401 -8.89 -9.51 18.32
C ARG A 401 -7.41 -9.24 18.60
N THR A 402 -6.52 -9.97 17.95
CA THR A 402 -5.07 -9.80 18.11
C THR A 402 -4.63 -8.46 17.54
N LEU A 403 -5.14 -8.10 16.36
CA LEU A 403 -4.84 -6.84 15.68
C LEU A 403 -5.39 -5.64 16.45
N GLU A 404 -6.61 -5.74 16.92
CA GLU A 404 -7.28 -4.77 17.78
C GLU A 404 -6.45 -4.46 19.03
N LYS A 405 -5.97 -5.51 19.72
CA LYS A 405 -5.13 -5.38 20.90
C LYS A 405 -3.77 -4.78 20.56
N LEU A 406 -3.13 -5.23 19.49
CA LEU A 406 -1.83 -4.72 19.02
C LEU A 406 -1.91 -3.22 18.73
N VAL A 407 -2.86 -2.80 17.90
CA VAL A 407 -3.05 -1.40 17.51
C VAL A 407 -3.41 -0.53 18.72
N SER A 408 -4.32 -0.99 19.58
CA SER A 408 -4.72 -0.25 20.79
C SER A 408 -3.54 0.02 21.73
N MET A 409 -2.66 -0.98 21.92
CA MET A 409 -1.45 -0.84 22.75
C MET A 409 -0.38 0.03 22.08
N MET A 410 -0.24 -0.07 20.76
CA MET A 410 0.66 0.81 20.01
C MET A 410 0.23 2.27 20.13
N VAL A 411 -1.05 2.57 19.89
CA VAL A 411 -1.60 3.93 19.97
C VAL A 411 -1.40 4.52 21.37
N GLN A 412 -1.64 3.73 22.43
CA GLN A 412 -1.38 4.16 23.80
C GLN A 412 0.07 4.63 24.03
N ARG A 413 1.05 3.99 23.38
CA ARG A 413 2.47 4.29 23.57
C ARG A 413 3.02 5.38 22.67
N ILE A 414 2.42 5.58 21.49
CA ILE A 414 2.75 6.70 20.61
C ILE A 414 2.54 8.03 21.36
N GLU A 415 1.48 8.13 22.15
CA GLU A 415 1.18 9.30 22.98
C GLU A 415 2.16 9.44 24.16
N GLY A 416 2.46 8.34 24.85
CA GLY A 416 3.35 8.34 26.02
C GLY A 416 4.77 8.84 25.70
N ASN A 417 5.30 8.54 24.52
CA ASN A 417 6.62 8.99 24.10
C ASN A 417 6.64 10.45 23.64
N ASN A 418 5.53 10.95 23.08
CA ASN A 418 5.41 12.36 22.68
C ASN A 418 5.28 13.32 23.88
N ASN A 419 4.95 12.82 25.08
CA ASN A 419 4.86 13.61 26.32
C ASN A 419 6.16 13.59 27.16
N LEU A 420 7.18 12.85 26.73
CA LEU A 420 8.49 12.71 27.40
C LEU A 420 9.64 13.36 26.62
N ALA A 421 9.38 13.87 25.41
CA ALA A 421 10.30 14.64 24.59
C ALA A 421 9.87 16.12 24.62
#